data_AF-A0A356FGJ5-F1
#
_entry.id   AF-A0A356FGJ5-F1
#
_cell.length_a   1.000
_cell.length_b   1.000
_cell.length_c   1.000
_cell.angle_alpha   90.00
_cell.angle_beta   90.00
_cell.angle_gamma   90.00
#
_symmetry.space_group_name_H-M   'P 1'
#
loop_
_entity.id
_entity.type
_entity.pdbx_description
1 polymer ?
#
loop_
_entity_poly.entity_id
_entity_poly.type
_entity_poly.pdbx_seq_one_letter_code
_entity_poly.pdbx_strand_id
1 'polypeptide(L)' 'AGAPASCQDALDANDDGRLNVTDAIRVLDFLYRGGRAPLAPYPAQGRDASDTDELGCESGL' A
#
# COMPACT_ATOMS: atom_id res chain seq x y z
N ALA A 1 3.74 15.38 14.83
CA ALA A 1 2.95 14.50 13.93
C ALA A 1 3.91 13.90 12.91
N GLY A 2 3.59 12.72 12.34
CA GLY A 2 4.36 12.15 11.23
C GLY A 2 4.27 13.05 10.00
N ALA A 3 5.29 13.02 9.15
CA ALA A 3 5.25 13.72 7.86
C ALA A 3 4.21 13.04 6.95
N PRO A 4 3.45 13.80 6.13
CA PRO A 4 2.57 13.21 5.14
C PRO A 4 3.39 12.37 4.16
N ALA A 5 2.89 11.18 3.81
CA ALA A 5 3.54 10.35 2.80
C ALA A 5 3.41 11.00 1.42
N SER A 6 4.49 10.92 0.62
CA SER A 6 4.52 11.42 -0.75
C SER A 6 3.73 10.55 -1.74
N CYS A 7 3.44 9.32 -1.34
CA CYS A 7 2.50 8.44 -2.04
C CYS A 7 1.53 7.85 -1.01
N GLN A 8 0.25 8.13 -1.20
CA GLN A 8 -0.82 7.60 -0.35
C GLN A 8 -1.14 6.15 -0.70
N ASP A 9 -1.11 5.82 -1.99
CA ASP A 9 -1.32 4.47 -2.52
C ASP A 9 -0.31 3.45 -1.92
N ALA A 10 0.96 3.85 -1.76
CA ALA A 10 1.98 3.02 -1.07
C ALA A 10 1.67 2.73 0.42
N LEU A 11 0.71 3.43 1.03
CA LEU A 11 0.23 3.17 2.38
C LEU A 11 -1.02 2.27 2.42
N ASP A 12 -1.67 2.03 1.29
CA ASP A 12 -2.86 1.18 1.15
C ASP A 12 -2.43 -0.28 0.90
N ALA A 13 -1.98 -0.95 1.95
CA ALA A 13 -1.39 -2.29 1.82
C ALA A 13 -2.44 -3.37 1.53
N ASN A 14 -3.72 -3.09 1.75
CA ASN A 14 -4.81 -4.00 1.42
C ASN A 14 -5.59 -3.64 0.13
N ASP A 15 -5.20 -2.56 -0.56
CA ASP A 15 -5.68 -2.14 -1.88
C ASP A 15 -7.20 -1.90 -1.86
N ASP A 16 -7.67 -1.14 -0.86
CA ASP A 16 -9.11 -0.89 -0.63
C ASP A 16 -9.57 0.58 -0.78
N GLY A 17 -8.63 1.47 -1.10
CA GLY A 17 -8.80 2.91 -1.26
C GLY A 17 -8.92 3.67 0.06
N ARG A 18 -8.55 3.08 1.21
CA ARG A 18 -8.71 3.71 2.53
C ARG A 18 -7.52 3.50 3.44
N LEU A 19 -6.83 4.59 3.72
CA LEU A 19 -5.75 4.62 4.69
C LEU A 19 -6.24 4.50 6.13
N ASN A 20 -6.09 3.32 6.72
CA ASN A 20 -6.49 3.03 8.09
C ASN A 20 -5.63 1.92 8.74
N VAL A 21 -6.09 1.38 9.88
CA VAL A 21 -5.32 0.37 10.64
C VAL A 21 -5.25 -0.99 9.94
N THR A 22 -6.18 -1.28 9.01
CA THR A 22 -6.19 -2.54 8.26
C THR A 22 -4.93 -2.70 7.39
N ASP A 23 -4.38 -1.61 6.88
CA ASP A 23 -3.12 -1.57 6.12
C ASP A 23 -1.96 -2.11 6.94
N ALA A 24 -1.78 -1.56 8.15
CA ALA A 24 -0.73 -1.97 9.06
C ALA A 24 -0.87 -3.45 9.45
N ILE A 25 -2.10 -3.91 9.70
CA ILE A 25 -2.38 -5.32 9.98
C ILE A 25 -1.99 -6.19 8.79
N ARG A 26 -2.30 -5.76 7.56
CA ARG A 26 -1.99 -6.50 6.34
C ARG A 26 -0.48 -6.68 6.14
N VAL A 27 0.30 -5.64 6.41
CA VAL A 27 1.77 -5.70 6.38
C VAL A 27 2.30 -6.67 7.43
N LEU A 28 1.82 -6.59 8.67
CA LEU A 28 2.28 -7.47 9.75
C LEU A 28 1.90 -8.94 9.49
N ASP A 29 0.73 -9.19 8.92
CA ASP A 29 0.29 -10.54 8.54
C ASP A 29 1.21 -11.15 7.47
N PHE A 30 1.60 -10.38 6.45
CA PHE A 30 2.57 -10.83 5.47
C PHE A 30 3.95 -11.11 6.10
N LEU A 31 4.50 -10.15 6.87
CA LEU A 31 5.86 -10.22 7.41
C LEU A 31 6.04 -11.32 8.46
N TYR A 32 5.02 -11.57 9.30
CA TYR A 32 5.18 -12.39 10.50
C TYR A 32 4.28 -13.62 10.56
N ARG A 33 3.24 -13.69 9.73
CA ARG A 33 2.28 -14.81 9.74
C ARG A 33 2.29 -15.62 8.45
N GLY A 34 3.13 -15.24 7.47
CA GLY A 34 3.16 -15.88 6.16
C GLY A 34 1.87 -15.65 5.38
N GLY A 35 1.18 -14.53 5.65
CA GLY A 35 0.00 -14.11 4.91
C GLY A 35 0.30 -13.89 3.44
N ARG A 36 -0.76 -13.66 2.64
CA ARG A 36 -0.61 -13.38 1.20
C ARG A 36 0.30 -12.15 1.02
N ALA A 37 1.19 -12.16 0.03
CA ALA A 37 1.98 -10.98 -0.33
C ALA A 37 1.06 -9.78 -0.66
N PRO A 38 1.53 -8.53 -0.49
CA PRO A 38 0.87 -7.37 -1.05
C PRO A 38 0.63 -7.54 -2.56
N LEU A 39 -0.36 -6.81 -3.09
CA LEU A 39 -0.63 -6.77 -4.53
C LEU A 39 0.50 -6.06 -5.28
N ALA A 40 0.37 -5.93 -6.60
CA ALA A 40 1.32 -5.14 -7.38
C ALA A 40 1.44 -3.74 -6.75
N PRO A 41 2.62 -3.09 -6.78
CA PRO A 41 3.84 -3.43 -7.52
C PRO A 41 4.80 -4.41 -6.79
N TYR A 42 4.45 -4.87 -5.58
CA TYR A 42 5.32 -5.69 -4.75
C TYR A 42 5.87 -6.94 -5.50
N PRO A 43 7.15 -7.32 -5.32
CA PRO A 43 8.17 -6.75 -4.41
C PRO A 43 8.97 -5.59 -5.02
N ALA A 44 8.70 -5.24 -6.27
CA ALA A 44 9.36 -4.10 -6.91
C ALA A 44 8.67 -2.81 -6.49
N GLN A 45 9.40 -1.70 -6.56
CA GLN A 45 8.77 -0.38 -6.61
C GLN A 45 8.17 -0.16 -8.00
N GLY A 46 7.10 0.61 -8.09
CA GLY A 46 6.44 0.90 -9.35
C GLY A 46 5.00 1.36 -9.16
N ARG A 47 4.35 1.69 -10.28
CA ARG A 47 2.91 1.95 -10.29
C ARG A 47 2.20 0.60 -10.27
N ASP A 48 1.14 0.48 -9.49
CA ASP A 48 0.16 -0.56 -9.76
C ASP A 48 -0.65 -0.14 -11.01
N ALA A 49 -0.67 -1.00 -12.03
CA ALA A 49 -1.45 -0.78 -13.24
C ALA A 49 -2.86 -1.40 -13.15
N SER A 50 -3.09 -2.25 -12.16
CA SER A 50 -4.39 -2.82 -11.83
C SER A 50 -5.16 -2.02 -10.79
N ASP A 51 -4.51 -1.03 -10.15
CA ASP A 51 -5.19 -0.14 -9.23
C ASP A 51 -6.28 0.66 -9.94
N THR A 52 -7.44 0.70 -9.29
CA THR A 52 -8.66 1.35 -9.76
C THR A 52 -9.26 2.28 -8.72
N ASP A 53 -8.58 2.51 -7.60
CA ASP A 53 -9.02 3.42 -6.56
C ASP A 53 -8.60 4.88 -6.85
N GLU A 54 -8.92 5.78 -5.92
CA GLU A 54 -8.67 7.22 -6.06
C GLU A 54 -7.35 7.68 -5.41
N LEU A 55 -6.63 6.78 -4.73
CA LEU A 55 -5.34 7.07 -4.13
C LEU A 55 -4.27 7.16 -5.21
N GLY A 56 -3.31 8.06 -4.99
CA GLY A 56 -2.29 8.34 -5.97
C GLY A 56 -0.92 8.49 -5.36
N CYS A 57 0.09 8.15 -6.14
CA CYS A 57 1.46 8.59 -5.96
C CYS A 57 1.67 9.93 -6.69
N GLU A 58 1.14 11.01 -6.14
CA GLU A 58 1.15 12.36 -6.73
C GLU A 58 2.54 13.02 -6.80
N SER A 59 3.58 12.42 -6.19
CA SER A 59 4.95 12.93 -6.27
C SER A 59 6.08 11.88 -6.36
N GLY A 60 5.79 10.61 -6.60
CA GLY A 60 6.84 9.62 -6.89
C GLY A 60 6.40 8.17 -6.71
N LEU A 61 6.86 7.31 -7.62
CA LEU A 61 6.86 5.84 -7.49
C LEU A 61 7.81 5.40 -6.37
#